data_AF-X1HLH0-F1
#
_entry.id   AF-X1HLH0-F1
#
_cell.length_a   1.000
_cell.length_b   1.000
_cell.length_c   1.000
_cell.angle_alpha   90.00
_cell.angle_beta   90.00
_cell.angle_gamma   90.00
#
_symmetry.space_group_name_H-M   'P 1'
#
loop_
_entity.id
_entity.type
_entity.pdbx_description
1 polymer ?
#
loop_
_entity_poly.entity_id
_entity_poly.type
_entity_poly.pdbx_seq_one_letter_code
_entity_poly.pdbx_strand_id
1 'polypeptide(L)' 'MPSKTIQVKILRSNPDTTHPATFQTYTVPLNQDLSVLDVLDYIFETIDNSLAYFKHAECNQGICKRCGMKVNGKPVLA' A
#
# COMPACT_ATOMS: atom_id res chain seq x y z
N MET A 1 -17.07 18.34 -6.37
CA MET A 1 -17.64 17.06 -5.88
C MET A 1 -16.76 16.60 -4.72
N PRO A 2 -17.30 16.21 -3.56
CA PRO A 2 -16.44 15.87 -2.42
C PRO A 2 -15.63 14.61 -2.77
N SER A 3 -14.33 14.77 -2.96
CA SER A 3 -13.38 13.69 -3.14
C SER A 3 -13.42 12.86 -1.86
N LYS A 4 -14.11 11.72 -1.89
CA LYS A 4 -14.16 10.81 -0.74
C LYS A 4 -12.72 10.37 -0.48
N THR A 5 -12.26 10.39 0.76
CA THR A 5 -10.89 9.97 1.11
C THR A 5 -10.96 8.75 2.03
N ILE A 6 -9.92 7.93 1.99
CA ILE A 6 -9.72 6.81 2.91
C ILE A 6 -8.44 7.03 3.70
N GLN A 7 -8.44 6.55 4.94
CA GLN A 7 -7.24 6.46 5.77
C GLN A 7 -6.66 5.06 5.66
N VAL A 8 -5.39 4.99 5.31
CA VAL A 8 -4.65 3.75 5.08
C VAL A 8 -3.54 3.68 6.10
N LYS A 9 -3.54 2.61 6.90
CA LYS A 9 -2.50 2.37 7.90
C LYS A 9 -1.54 1.32 7.38
N ILE A 10 -0.27 1.68 7.24
CA ILE A 10 0.79 0.81 6.73
C ILE A 10 1.82 0.59 7.82
N LEU A 11 2.13 -0.68 8.08
CA LEU A 11 3.22 -1.06 8.97
C LEU A 11 4.54 -0.91 8.22
N ARG A 12 5.43 -0.04 8.70
CA ARG A 12 6.74 0.19 8.12
C ARG A 12 7.84 -0.24 9.08
N SER A 13 8.85 -0.90 8.54
CA SER A 13 10.07 -1.26 9.24
C SER A 13 11.25 -0.90 8.36
N ASN A 14 12.24 -0.20 8.90
CA ASN A 14 13.49 0.06 8.20
C ASN A 14 14.56 -0.89 8.75
N PRO A 15 15.11 -1.82 7.94
CA PRO A 15 16.11 -2.77 8.39
C PRO A 15 17.43 -2.12 8.83
N ASP A 16 17.74 -0.93 8.34
CA ASP A 16 18.98 -0.20 8.69
C ASP A 16 18.90 0.46 10.08
N THR A 17 17.70 0.56 10.63
CA THR A 17 17.47 1.14 11.95
C THR A 17 17.01 0.05 12.92
N THR A 18 17.55 0.03 14.14
CA THR A 18 17.11 -0.89 15.20
C THR A 18 15.70 -0.57 15.74
N HIS A 19 14.95 0.33 15.08
CA HIS A 19 13.63 0.74 15.52
C HIS A 19 12.57 -0.33 15.21
N PRO A 20 11.62 -0.56 16.12
CA PRO A 20 10.52 -1.49 15.88
C PRO A 20 9.66 -1.02 14.70
N ALA A 21 8.96 -1.96 14.06
CA ALA A 21 8.01 -1.63 13.01
C ALA A 21 6.92 -0.68 13.55
N THR A 22 6.67 0.42 12.83
CA THR A 22 5.70 1.44 13.24
C THR A 22 4.58 1.58 12.21
N PHE A 23 3.37 1.86 12.67
CA PHE A 23 2.26 2.16 11.77
C PHE A 23 2.33 3.62 11.36
N GLN A 24 2.34 3.87 10.06
CA GLN A 24 2.15 5.19 9.47
C GLN A 24 0.78 5.27 8.81
N THR A 25 0.13 6.41 8.92
CA THR A 25 -1.22 6.63 8.39
C THR A 25 -1.16 7.63 7.24
N TYR A 26 -1.74 7.25 6.11
CA TYR A 26 -1.80 8.06 4.90
C TYR A 26 -3.25 8.31 4.51
N THR A 27 -3.52 9.48 3.92
CA THR A 27 -4.85 9.84 3.41
C THR A 27 -4.81 9.78 1.90
N VAL A 28 -5.65 8.92 1.30
CA VAL A 28 -5.68 8.67 -0.14
C VAL A 28 -7.08 9.00 -0.68
N PRO A 29 -7.20 9.68 -1.83
CA PRO A 29 -8.48 9.89 -2.48
C PRO A 29 -9.07 8.56 -2.95
N LEU A 30 -10.30 8.28 -2.56
CA LEU A 30 -11.06 7.09 -2.93
C LEU A 30 -11.72 7.32 -4.28
N ASN A 31 -11.28 6.57 -5.29
CA ASN A 31 -11.99 6.39 -6.55
C ASN A 31 -12.71 5.03 -6.54
N GLN A 32 -13.75 4.86 -7.36
CA GLN A 32 -14.65 3.70 -7.29
C GLN A 32 -13.97 2.36 -7.66
N ASP A 33 -12.80 2.39 -8.29
CA ASP A 33 -12.12 1.20 -8.84
C ASP A 33 -10.64 1.08 -8.43
N LEU A 34 -10.29 1.43 -7.18
CA LEU A 34 -8.92 1.28 -6.68
C LEU A 34 -8.69 -0.09 -6.05
N SER A 35 -7.68 -0.81 -6.53
CA SER A 35 -7.07 -1.94 -5.84
C SER A 35 -6.21 -1.49 -4.67
N VAL A 36 -5.76 -2.43 -3.84
CA VAL A 36 -4.80 -2.13 -2.76
C VAL A 36 -3.47 -1.70 -3.37
N LEU A 37 -3.07 -2.30 -4.49
CA LEU A 37 -1.87 -1.89 -5.22
C LEU A 37 -1.96 -0.44 -5.70
N ASP A 38 -3.09 -0.01 -6.28
CA ASP A 38 -3.28 1.38 -6.74
C ASP A 38 -3.15 2.39 -5.60
N VAL A 39 -3.62 2.03 -4.40
CA VAL A 39 -3.48 2.85 -3.19
C VAL A 39 -2.01 2.97 -2.79
N LEU A 40 -1.24 1.88 -2.85
CA LEU A 40 0.20 1.89 -2.53
C LEU A 40 1.00 2.67 -3.57
N ASP A 41 0.65 2.52 -4.85
CA ASP A 41 1.22 3.30 -5.95
C ASP A 41 0.96 4.80 -5.75
N TYR A 42 -0.28 5.19 -5.43
CA TYR A 42 -0.60 6.58 -5.14
C TYR A 42 0.23 7.15 -3.98
N ILE A 43 0.34 6.41 -2.87
CA ILE A 43 1.12 6.84 -1.72
C ILE A 43 2.59 7.02 -2.13
N PHE A 44 3.16 6.05 -2.85
CA PHE A 44 4.56 6.09 -3.28
C PHE A 44 4.84 7.26 -4.24
N GLU A 45 3.96 7.51 -5.19
CA GLU A 45 4.16 8.49 -6.25
C GLU A 45 3.85 9.92 -5.81
N THR A 46 2.93 10.12 -4.85
CA THR A 46 2.43 11.45 -4.50
C THR A 46 2.67 11.89 -3.06
N ILE A 47 2.80 10.96 -2.11
CA ILE A 47 2.88 11.29 -0.68
C ILE A 47 4.26 10.98 -0.10
N ASP A 48 4.75 9.75 -0.30
CA ASP A 48 5.96 9.22 0.32
C ASP A 48 6.65 8.18 -0.57
N ASN A 49 7.67 8.64 -1.30
CA ASN A 49 8.48 7.82 -2.19
C ASN A 49 9.45 6.86 -1.46
N SER A 50 9.51 6.90 -0.13
CA SER A 50 10.32 5.97 0.66
C SER A 50 9.56 4.69 1.01
N LEU A 51 8.30 4.58 0.61
CA LEU A 51 7.48 3.40 0.86
C LEU A 51 7.98 2.20 0.03
N ALA A 52 8.50 1.18 0.70
CA ALA A 52 8.91 -0.06 0.07
C ALA A 52 7.77 -1.09 0.05
N TYR A 53 7.43 -1.61 -1.12
CA TYR A 53 6.46 -2.69 -1.32
C TYR A 53 6.77 -3.44 -2.63
N PHE A 54 6.18 -4.61 -2.82
CA PHE A 54 6.35 -5.40 -4.04
C PHE A 54 5.53 -4.82 -5.20
N LYS A 55 6.06 -3.77 -5.84
CA LYS A 55 5.55 -3.18 -7.08
C LYS A 55 5.91 -4.06 -8.28
N HIS A 56 5.23 -5.19 -8.48
CA HIS A 56 5.40 -5.94 -9.74
C HIS A 56 4.34 -5.49 -10.76
N ALA A 57 4.70 -4.48 -11.54
CA ALA A 57 3.97 -3.98 -12.71
C ALA A 57 3.71 -5.05 -13.79
N GLU A 58 4.40 -6.20 -13.75
CA GLU A 58 4.30 -7.22 -14.80
C GLU A 58 3.03 -8.07 -14.71
N CYS A 59 2.43 -8.22 -13.53
CA CYS A 59 1.31 -9.12 -13.36
C CYS A 59 -0.02 -8.40 -13.37
N ASN A 60 -0.34 -7.52 -12.39
CA ASN A 60 -1.68 -6.90 -12.19
C ASN A 60 -2.90 -7.83 -12.36
N GLN A 61 -2.69 -9.14 -12.32
CA GLN A 61 -3.65 -10.19 -12.64
C GLN A 61 -3.68 -11.27 -11.56
N GLY A 62 -3.00 -11.05 -10.42
CA GLY A 62 -2.97 -11.98 -9.28
C GLY A 62 -2.28 -13.33 -9.52
N ILE A 63 -1.57 -13.52 -10.64
CA ILE A 63 -0.99 -14.80 -11.04
C ILE A 63 0.39 -15.08 -10.43
N CYS A 64 1.23 -14.03 -10.29
CA CYS A 64 2.60 -14.18 -9.81
C CYS A 64 2.69 -14.35 -8.29
N LYS A 65 1.61 -13.99 -7.56
CA LYS A 65 1.46 -14.05 -6.10
C LYS A 65 2.54 -13.30 -5.30
N ARG A 66 3.32 -12.42 -5.94
CA ARG A 66 4.40 -11.65 -5.28
C ARG A 66 3.88 -10.47 -4.45
N CYS A 67 2.70 -9.94 -4.77
CA CYS A 67 2.03 -8.87 -4.01
C CYS A 67 1.26 -9.40 -2.78
N GLY A 68 1.60 -10.59 -2.28
CA GLY A 68 0.94 -11.18 -1.11
C GLY A 68 1.22 -10.39 0.16
N MET A 69 0.15 -9.91 0.81
CA MET A 69 0.24 -9.16 2.06
C MET A 69 -0.99 -9.38 2.94
N LYS A 70 -0.96 -8.86 4.17
CA LYS A 70 -2.11 -8.88 5.07
C LYS A 70 -2.80 -7.53 5.06
N VAL A 71 -4.06 -7.49 4.62
CA VAL A 71 -4.91 -6.30 4.69
C VAL A 71 -6.04 -6.59 5.67
N ASN A 72 -6.16 -5.75 6.70
CA ASN A 72 -7.15 -5.92 7.79
C ASN A 72 -7.16 -7.35 8.38
N GLY A 73 -5.96 -7.94 8.56
CA GLY A 73 -5.77 -9.27 9.13
C GLY A 73 -5.99 -10.44 8.17
N LYS A 74 -6.47 -10.19 6.94
CA LYS A 74 -6.68 -11.24 5.93
C LYS A 74 -5.51 -11.30 4.95
N PRO A 75 -4.96 -12.49 4.64
CA PRO A 75 -3.99 -12.62 3.57
C PRO A 75 -4.69 -12.37 2.23
N VAL A 76 -4.20 -11.40 1.48
CA VAL A 76 -4.71 -11.00 0.16
C VAL A 76 -3.56 -10.81 -0.81
N LEU A 77 -3.89 -10.84 -2.10
CA LEU A 77 -3.03 -10.30 -3.14
C LEU A 77 -3.47 -8.86 -3.35
N ALA A 78 -2.55 -7.92 -3.19
CA ALA A 78 -2.83 -6.50 -3.39
C ALA A 78 -3.11 -6.17 -4.85
#